data_AF-A0A0W0R2S9-F1
#
_entry.id   AF-A0A0W0R2S9-F1
#
_cell.length_a   1.000
_cell.length_b   1.000
_cell.length_c   1.000
_cell.angle_alpha   90.00
_cell.angle_beta   90.00
_cell.angle_gamma   90.00
#
_symmetry.space_group_name_H-M   'P 1'
#
loop_
_entity.id
_entity.type
_entity.pdbx_description
1 polymer ?
#
loop_
_entity_poly.entity_id
_entity_poly.type
_entity_poly.pdbx_seq_one_letter_code
_entity_poly.pdbx_strand_id
1 'polypeptide(L)'
;MIHYLFFFLGLLWLPFAAFSAQPLALDKTNLATIQKSFQIVMPAAKQNTMTVKSIASKDSLKYLKENKDKNNVIHVRMHQEYANFPVYGGYAIFHSKDKSIMDAGNTKMTGILYKGLESDLGSPKLSFLKNTTLALEKFKAKHGNGKIIKEAVTPIVYIDEQGKGHWAYKVSLMILSDYAIPEKPTAILNAKNFLPFVEWNDMKTATSLVTGQGYGGNSLNRKVHYGVNAPFLLLSRDNNSATCYMENKNVKVVDMKHEYEAPNLAMKFNCNPVVQNNRQVFWTGYKGDGYDFENGAYSPTNDALYAGQVINQMYLEWFKQYPLMRNNAPMKLVMRVHFGQGYENAFWDGEEMTFGDGDAMTYPLVSIGIGAHEISHGFTEQHSNLQYYGQSGAINEAFSDMAAQAAEFYALKNNSWKIGNDIFKKESGYSAIRFMDQPSLDGKSIDNASQYYPGLDVHFASGVYNRFFYLLAHQPDWDTKKAFNVMVLANMNYWTPYTTFEQGACGILQAAKDLGYPEQPIKESLQEVAINYQETCIEGA
;
A
#
# COMPACT_ATOMS: atom_id res chain seq x y z
N MET A 1 35.13 69.86 -24.68
CA MET A 1 33.92 69.86 -25.55
C MET A 1 33.46 68.41 -25.65
N ILE A 2 32.25 67.95 -25.36
CA ILE A 2 30.93 68.54 -25.12
C ILE A 2 30.12 67.48 -24.33
N HIS A 3 29.40 67.96 -23.30
CA HIS A 3 28.13 67.52 -22.71
C HIS A 3 27.86 66.06 -22.28
N TYR A 4 27.61 65.92 -20.98
CA TYR A 4 26.81 64.87 -20.34
C TYR A 4 25.37 64.88 -20.87
N LEU A 5 24.83 63.71 -21.24
CA LEU A 5 23.40 63.46 -21.33
C LEU A 5 23.04 62.19 -20.56
N PHE A 6 22.33 62.35 -19.46
CA PHE A 6 21.64 61.27 -18.73
C PHE A 6 20.48 60.75 -19.59
N PHE A 7 20.50 59.47 -19.96
CA PHE A 7 19.32 58.77 -20.45
C PHE A 7 18.76 57.89 -19.34
N PHE A 8 17.61 58.29 -18.81
CA PHE A 8 16.73 57.44 -18.03
C PHE A 8 16.24 56.29 -18.93
N LEU A 9 16.71 55.05 -18.69
CA LEU A 9 16.00 53.88 -19.19
C LEU A 9 14.73 53.71 -18.35
N GLY A 10 13.59 54.09 -18.93
CA GLY A 10 12.29 53.69 -18.43
C GLY A 10 12.18 52.17 -18.46
N LEU A 11 11.93 51.55 -17.30
CA LEU A 11 11.43 50.18 -17.23
C LEU A 11 10.10 50.13 -18.00
N LEU A 12 10.12 49.57 -19.20
CA LEU A 12 8.93 49.06 -19.85
C LEU A 12 8.39 47.91 -19.00
N TRP A 13 7.43 48.23 -18.13
CA TRP A 13 6.49 47.24 -17.59
C TRP A 13 5.67 46.69 -18.77
N LEU A 14 6.07 45.53 -19.28
CA LEU A 14 5.16 44.68 -20.04
C LEU A 14 4.01 44.32 -19.10
N PRO A 15 2.74 44.62 -19.44
CA PRO A 15 1.63 44.18 -18.62
C PRO A 15 1.59 42.65 -18.70
N PHE A 16 1.92 41.98 -17.60
CA PHE A 16 1.52 40.59 -17.42
C PHE A 16 0.02 40.53 -17.64
N ALA A 17 -0.42 39.73 -18.61
CA ALA A 17 -1.83 39.48 -18.84
C ALA A 17 -2.45 39.06 -17.51
N ALA A 18 -3.39 39.86 -17.00
CA ALA A 18 -4.13 39.54 -15.80
C ALA A 18 -4.89 38.22 -16.05
N PHE A 19 -4.43 37.14 -15.43
CA PHE A 19 -5.14 35.87 -15.41
C PHE A 19 -6.52 36.09 -14.77
N SER A 20 -7.58 35.59 -15.41
CA SER A 20 -8.92 36.08 -15.12
C SER A 20 -9.85 35.07 -14.44
N ALA A 21 -9.61 33.77 -14.58
CA ALA A 21 -10.33 32.78 -13.79
C ALA A 21 -9.76 32.70 -12.37
N GLN A 22 -10.43 33.31 -11.40
CA GLN A 22 -9.98 33.32 -10.01
C GLN A 22 -10.64 32.18 -9.22
N PRO A 23 -9.85 31.29 -8.59
CA PRO A 23 -10.40 30.27 -7.70
C PRO A 23 -10.97 30.93 -6.45
N LEU A 24 -12.21 30.56 -6.13
CA LEU A 24 -12.97 30.99 -4.97
C LEU A 24 -13.12 29.79 -4.02
N ALA A 25 -12.27 29.74 -3.00
CA ALA A 25 -12.33 28.73 -1.96
C ALA A 25 -13.54 28.99 -1.05
N LEU A 26 -14.42 28.00 -0.93
CA LEU A 26 -15.73 28.17 -0.28
C LEU A 26 -15.69 28.12 1.25
N ASP A 27 -14.64 27.55 1.83
CA ASP A 27 -14.35 27.56 3.26
C ASP A 27 -14.09 28.99 3.79
N LYS A 28 -13.69 29.91 2.91
CA LYS A 28 -13.39 31.32 3.21
C LYS A 28 -14.40 32.30 2.62
N THR A 29 -15.46 31.81 1.98
CA THR A 29 -16.44 32.64 1.26
C THR A 29 -17.80 32.56 1.95
N ASN A 30 -18.50 33.70 2.08
CA ASN A 30 -19.87 33.69 2.64
C ASN A 30 -20.92 33.31 1.58
N LEU A 31 -22.03 32.71 2.03
CA LEU A 31 -23.10 32.22 1.15
C LEU A 31 -23.72 33.33 0.28
N ALA A 32 -23.84 34.54 0.82
CA ALA A 32 -24.37 35.70 0.09
C ALA A 32 -23.51 36.06 -1.14
N THR A 33 -22.19 35.87 -1.06
CA THR A 33 -21.28 36.07 -2.21
C THR A 33 -21.56 35.05 -3.30
N ILE A 34 -21.86 33.80 -2.93
CA ILE A 34 -22.20 32.74 -3.89
C ILE A 34 -23.53 33.04 -4.57
N GLN A 35 -24.56 33.37 -3.80
CA GLN A 35 -25.90 33.71 -4.30
C GLN A 35 -25.92 34.94 -5.22
N LYS A 36 -24.98 35.88 -5.05
CA LYS A 36 -24.79 37.03 -5.94
C LYS A 36 -24.02 36.71 -7.22
N SER A 37 -23.15 35.70 -7.18
CA SER A 37 -22.19 35.43 -8.26
C SER A 37 -22.63 34.29 -9.18
N PHE A 38 -23.44 33.36 -8.68
CA PHE A 38 -23.84 32.16 -9.39
C PHE A 38 -25.36 32.00 -9.37
N GLN A 39 -25.94 31.68 -10.53
CA GLN A 39 -27.32 31.26 -10.60
C GLN A 39 -27.48 29.87 -9.98
N ILE A 40 -28.25 29.73 -8.91
CA ILE A 40 -28.51 28.43 -8.28
C ILE A 40 -29.62 27.70 -9.04
N VAL A 41 -29.34 26.50 -9.54
CA VAL A 41 -30.27 25.67 -10.32
C VAL A 41 -30.63 24.41 -9.52
N MET A 42 -31.86 24.39 -8.99
CA MET A 42 -32.41 23.30 -8.17
C MET A 42 -33.53 22.54 -8.91
N PRO A 43 -33.73 21.23 -8.62
CA PRO A 43 -34.87 20.46 -9.15
C PRO A 43 -36.21 21.04 -8.68
N ALA A 44 -37.25 20.97 -9.52
CA ALA A 44 -38.58 21.52 -9.24
C ALA A 44 -39.17 21.09 -7.87
N ALA A 45 -38.99 19.84 -7.47
CA ALA A 45 -39.44 19.32 -6.18
C ALA A 45 -38.76 19.96 -4.95
N LYS A 46 -37.64 20.67 -5.15
CA LYS A 46 -36.86 21.36 -4.10
C LYS A 46 -36.96 22.89 -4.18
N GLN A 47 -37.85 23.43 -5.03
CA GLN A 47 -38.03 24.88 -5.23
C GLN A 47 -38.99 25.54 -4.22
N ASN A 48 -39.74 24.77 -3.43
CA ASN A 48 -40.88 25.25 -2.63
C ASN A 48 -40.55 26.08 -1.37
N THR A 49 -39.34 26.62 -1.23
CA THR A 49 -38.98 27.48 -0.09
C THR A 49 -38.09 28.67 -0.43
N MET A 50 -37.97 29.16 -1.69
CA MET A 50 -37.11 30.34 -1.94
C MET A 50 -37.50 31.27 -3.09
N THR A 51 -37.46 32.58 -2.79
CA THR A 51 -37.35 33.71 -3.72
C THR A 51 -35.94 33.75 -4.32
N VAL A 52 -35.68 32.96 -5.36
CA VAL A 52 -34.44 33.10 -6.14
C VAL A 52 -34.59 34.31 -7.07
N LYS A 53 -33.89 35.41 -6.78
CA LYS A 53 -33.69 36.47 -7.78
C LYS A 53 -32.87 35.87 -8.93
N SER A 54 -33.56 35.55 -10.02
CA SER A 54 -32.96 35.20 -11.30
C SER A 54 -31.99 36.30 -11.72
N ILE A 55 -30.69 36.00 -11.65
CA ILE A 55 -29.65 36.77 -12.34
C ILE A 55 -29.42 36.03 -13.64
N ALA A 56 -29.51 36.72 -14.78
CA ALA A 56 -29.04 36.20 -16.06
C ALA A 56 -27.51 36.13 -16.01
N SER A 57 -26.98 35.09 -15.37
CA SER A 57 -25.55 34.81 -15.28
C SER A 57 -25.23 33.59 -16.11
N LYS A 58 -24.12 33.62 -16.86
CA LYS A 58 -23.60 32.41 -17.51
C LYS A 58 -23.04 31.44 -16.48
N ASP A 59 -22.63 31.91 -15.31
CA ASP A 59 -22.17 31.11 -14.19
C ASP A 59 -23.35 30.61 -13.35
N SER A 60 -23.49 29.28 -13.27
CA SER A 60 -24.54 28.62 -12.49
C SER A 60 -23.98 27.51 -11.60
N LEU A 61 -24.71 27.18 -10.54
CA LEU A 61 -24.47 26.01 -9.68
C LEU A 61 -25.64 25.06 -9.83
N LYS A 62 -25.37 23.93 -10.47
CA LYS A 62 -26.36 22.89 -10.73
C LYS A 62 -26.33 21.84 -9.65
N TYR A 63 -27.50 21.56 -9.08
CA TYR A 63 -27.67 20.47 -8.13
C TYR A 63 -27.25 19.12 -8.73
N LEU A 64 -26.42 18.37 -7.99
CA LEU A 64 -26.07 16.98 -8.33
C LEU A 64 -26.76 15.98 -7.42
N LYS A 65 -26.52 16.09 -6.11
CA LYS A 65 -27.02 15.13 -5.12
C LYS A 65 -27.09 15.71 -3.72
N GLU A 66 -27.87 15.04 -2.89
CA GLU A 66 -28.00 15.30 -1.46
C GLU A 66 -27.76 14.01 -0.69
N ASN A 67 -27.11 14.10 0.47
CA ASN A 67 -26.97 13.01 1.42
C ASN A 67 -27.11 13.53 2.85
N LYS A 68 -27.66 12.74 3.76
CA LYS A 68 -27.73 13.06 5.18
C LYS A 68 -26.80 12.12 5.95
N ASP A 69 -25.91 12.67 6.77
CA ASP A 69 -24.95 11.88 7.54
C ASP A 69 -25.55 11.37 8.88
N LYS A 70 -24.76 10.56 9.61
CA LYS A 70 -25.15 10.01 10.92
C LYS A 70 -25.36 11.08 12.00
N ASN A 71 -24.81 12.27 11.81
CA ASN A 71 -24.95 13.42 12.72
C ASN A 71 -26.11 14.34 12.32
N ASN A 72 -26.99 13.88 11.42
CA ASN A 72 -28.10 14.61 10.86
C ASN A 72 -27.72 15.86 10.06
N VAL A 73 -26.49 15.98 9.58
CA VAL A 73 -26.07 17.06 8.67
C VAL A 73 -26.45 16.68 7.25
N ILE A 74 -27.12 17.61 6.56
CA ILE A 74 -27.46 17.48 5.14
C ILE A 74 -26.31 18.07 4.31
N HIS A 75 -25.85 17.29 3.34
CA HIS A 75 -24.80 17.64 2.40
C HIS A 75 -25.38 17.73 0.99
N VAL A 76 -25.43 18.94 0.42
CA VAL A 76 -25.82 19.14 -0.99
C VAL A 76 -24.60 19.46 -1.82
N ARG A 77 -24.35 18.62 -2.82
CA ARG A 77 -23.29 18.81 -3.80
C ARG A 77 -23.86 19.44 -5.05
N MET A 78 -23.22 20.51 -5.50
CA MET A 78 -23.50 21.22 -6.73
C MET A 78 -22.25 21.28 -7.62
N HIS A 79 -22.47 21.27 -8.93
CA HIS A 79 -21.43 21.43 -9.95
C HIS A 79 -21.59 22.81 -10.58
N GLN A 80 -20.50 23.56 -10.68
CA GLN A 80 -20.46 24.77 -11.48
C GLN A 80 -20.63 24.46 -12.97
N GLU A 81 -21.51 25.20 -13.63
CA GLU A 81 -21.58 25.29 -15.08
C GLU A 81 -21.32 26.74 -15.51
N TYR A 82 -20.67 26.92 -16.66
CA TYR A 82 -20.51 28.20 -17.34
C TYR A 82 -21.10 28.10 -18.75
N ALA A 83 -22.05 28.97 -19.06
CA ALA A 83 -22.88 28.92 -20.27
C ALA A 83 -23.50 27.52 -20.53
N ASN A 84 -23.94 26.86 -19.46
CA ASN A 84 -24.48 25.49 -19.44
C ASN A 84 -23.47 24.37 -19.73
N PHE A 85 -22.16 24.65 -19.69
CA PHE A 85 -21.11 23.63 -19.79
C PHE A 85 -20.44 23.42 -18.43
N PRO A 86 -20.21 22.17 -18.01
CA PRO A 86 -19.61 21.91 -16.70
C PRO A 86 -18.17 22.44 -16.63
N VAL A 87 -17.86 23.13 -15.53
CA VAL A 87 -16.51 23.59 -15.22
C VAL A 87 -15.77 22.47 -14.51
N TYR A 88 -14.65 22.03 -15.07
CA TYR A 88 -13.82 20.98 -14.49
C TYR A 88 -13.24 21.45 -13.16
N GLY A 89 -13.42 20.65 -12.10
CA GLY A 89 -12.97 20.98 -10.74
C GLY A 89 -13.87 21.98 -9.98
N GLY A 90 -14.86 22.60 -10.64
CA GLY A 90 -15.77 23.58 -10.02
C GLY A 90 -16.90 22.91 -9.22
N TYR A 91 -16.76 22.79 -7.91
CA TYR A 91 -17.76 22.15 -7.04
C TYR A 91 -18.05 22.99 -5.80
N ALA A 92 -19.33 23.04 -5.42
CA ALA A 92 -19.78 23.56 -4.14
C ALA A 92 -20.47 22.45 -3.35
N ILE A 93 -20.08 22.27 -2.08
CA ILE A 93 -20.76 21.38 -1.15
C ILE A 93 -21.26 22.22 0.02
N PHE A 94 -22.56 22.22 0.22
CA PHE A 94 -23.23 22.93 1.32
C PHE A 94 -23.55 21.94 2.44
N HIS A 95 -23.27 22.32 3.68
CA HIS A 95 -23.42 21.50 4.87
C HIS A 95 -24.33 22.25 5.86
N SER A 96 -25.51 21.71 6.15
CA SER A 96 -26.47 22.34 7.07
C SER A 96 -27.16 21.31 7.97
N LYS A 97 -27.43 21.68 9.22
CA LYS A 97 -28.32 20.91 10.11
C LYS A 97 -29.80 21.29 9.92
N ASP A 98 -30.04 22.43 9.27
CA ASP A 98 -31.38 22.94 8.99
C ASP A 98 -31.95 22.31 7.72
N LYS A 99 -33.28 22.31 7.60
CA LYS A 99 -33.97 21.84 6.38
C LYS A 99 -33.69 22.73 5.17
N SER A 100 -33.30 24.00 5.39
CA SER A 100 -32.91 24.95 4.36
C SER A 100 -31.39 25.07 4.30
N ILE A 101 -30.82 24.75 3.14
CA ILE A 101 -29.38 24.74 2.89
C ILE A 101 -28.87 26.11 2.41
N MET A 102 -29.79 27.03 2.13
CA MET A 102 -29.50 28.34 1.56
C MET A 102 -29.73 29.48 2.56
N ASP A 103 -29.91 29.15 3.84
CA ASP A 103 -29.98 30.12 4.94
C ASP A 103 -28.57 30.39 5.48
N ALA A 104 -28.18 31.67 5.44
CA ALA A 104 -26.80 32.11 5.64
C ALA A 104 -26.27 31.95 7.08
N GLY A 105 -27.16 31.71 8.07
CA GLY A 105 -26.78 31.66 9.49
C GLY A 105 -26.03 30.40 9.92
N ASN A 106 -26.31 29.24 9.30
CA ASN A 106 -25.84 27.92 9.77
C ASN A 106 -25.19 27.03 8.70
N THR A 107 -25.08 27.52 7.46
CA THR A 107 -24.56 26.72 6.36
C THR A 107 -23.05 26.85 6.25
N LYS A 108 -22.31 25.75 6.45
CA LYS A 108 -20.89 25.67 6.10
C LYS A 108 -20.75 25.26 4.63
N MET A 109 -19.68 25.70 3.97
CA MET A 109 -19.43 25.36 2.57
C MET A 109 -18.01 24.83 2.38
N THR A 110 -17.86 23.86 1.49
CA THR A 110 -16.55 23.35 1.06
C THR A 110 -16.52 23.21 -0.47
N GLY A 111 -15.32 23.24 -1.04
CA GLY A 111 -15.10 23.16 -2.49
C GLY A 111 -14.50 24.44 -3.07
N ILE A 112 -14.34 24.45 -4.39
CA ILE A 112 -13.72 25.52 -5.16
C ILE A 112 -14.65 25.85 -6.32
N LEU A 113 -14.93 27.14 -6.51
CA LEU A 113 -15.60 27.67 -7.69
C LEU A 113 -14.65 28.59 -8.44
N TYR A 114 -14.94 28.88 -9.70
CA TYR A 114 -14.13 29.80 -10.51
C TYR A 114 -14.96 31.01 -10.92
N LYS A 115 -14.42 32.22 -10.71
CA LYS A 115 -15.05 33.47 -11.14
C LYS A 115 -14.26 34.09 -12.29
N GLY A 116 -14.89 34.98 -13.06
CA GLY A 116 -14.21 35.74 -14.12
C GLY A 116 -14.10 35.01 -15.46
N LEU A 117 -14.73 33.83 -15.59
CA LEU A 117 -14.69 33.00 -16.79
C LEU A 117 -15.16 33.72 -18.07
N GLU A 118 -16.07 34.69 -17.95
CA GLU A 118 -16.58 35.49 -19.09
C GLU A 118 -15.47 36.17 -19.88
N SER A 119 -14.47 36.71 -19.19
CA SER A 119 -13.38 37.44 -19.83
C SER A 119 -12.43 36.54 -20.63
N ASP A 120 -12.30 35.27 -20.25
CA ASP A 120 -11.47 34.29 -20.96
C ASP A 120 -12.25 33.59 -22.09
N LEU A 121 -13.52 33.26 -21.83
CA LEU A 121 -14.29 32.33 -22.65
C LEU A 121 -15.34 33.00 -23.54
N GLY A 122 -15.91 34.13 -23.10
CA GLY A 122 -17.09 34.74 -23.70
C GLY A 122 -18.23 33.73 -23.88
N SER A 123 -18.97 33.86 -24.99
CA SER A 123 -19.96 32.87 -25.39
C SER A 123 -19.33 31.73 -26.23
N PRO A 124 -19.81 30.48 -26.11
CA PRO A 124 -19.29 29.37 -26.91
C PRO A 124 -19.51 29.61 -28.40
N LYS A 125 -18.46 29.42 -29.20
CA LYS A 125 -18.55 29.52 -30.66
C LYS A 125 -19.30 28.32 -31.24
N LEU A 126 -19.98 28.50 -32.39
CA LEU A 126 -20.67 27.40 -33.07
C LEU A 126 -19.72 26.24 -33.44
N SER A 127 -18.46 26.54 -33.75
CA SER A 127 -17.42 25.53 -34.03
C SER A 127 -17.15 24.64 -32.82
N PHE A 128 -17.18 25.18 -31.60
CA PHE A 128 -17.00 24.40 -30.37
C PHE A 128 -18.13 23.37 -30.19
N LEU A 129 -19.36 23.74 -30.53
CA LEU A 129 -20.51 22.83 -30.42
C LEU A 129 -20.48 21.73 -31.48
N LYS A 130 -19.99 22.04 -32.69
CA LYS A 130 -19.94 21.11 -33.82
C LYS A 130 -18.74 20.15 -33.79
N ASN A 131 -17.62 20.52 -33.15
CA ASN A 131 -16.37 19.76 -33.23
C ASN A 131 -16.24 18.61 -32.21
N THR A 132 -17.31 18.21 -31.53
CA THR A 132 -17.28 17.09 -30.56
C THR A 132 -16.90 15.76 -31.23
N THR A 133 -17.46 15.47 -32.41
CA THR A 133 -17.12 14.28 -33.20
C THR A 133 -15.66 14.29 -33.63
N LEU A 134 -15.17 15.44 -34.11
CA LEU A 134 -13.78 15.60 -34.53
C LEU A 134 -12.80 15.41 -33.36
N ALA A 135 -13.12 15.93 -32.17
CA ALA A 135 -12.30 15.72 -30.97
C ALA A 135 -12.20 14.23 -30.61
N LEU A 136 -13.31 13.50 -30.71
CA LEU A 136 -13.35 12.06 -30.46
C LEU A 136 -12.57 11.27 -31.52
N GLU A 137 -12.68 11.62 -32.80
CA GLU A 137 -11.90 11.01 -33.88
C GLU A 137 -10.39 11.23 -33.71
N LYS A 138 -9.96 12.45 -33.38
CA LYS A 138 -8.56 12.77 -33.11
C LYS A 138 -8.02 11.98 -31.91
N PHE A 139 -8.83 11.81 -30.87
CA PHE A 139 -8.45 11.00 -29.71
C PHE A 139 -8.34 9.51 -30.07
N LYS A 140 -9.30 8.98 -30.84
CA LYS A 140 -9.27 7.58 -31.32
C LYS A 140 -8.03 7.28 -32.16
N ALA A 141 -7.67 8.18 -33.07
CA ALA A 141 -6.48 8.02 -33.91
C ALA A 141 -5.18 7.88 -33.10
N LYS A 142 -5.13 8.45 -31.89
CA LYS A 142 -3.99 8.34 -30.97
C LYS A 142 -3.96 7.00 -30.20
N HIS A 143 -5.09 6.34 -29.99
CA HIS A 143 -5.23 5.16 -29.11
C HIS A 143 -5.52 3.84 -29.88
N GLY A 144 -4.86 3.62 -31.02
CA GLY A 144 -5.10 2.47 -31.89
C GLY A 144 -4.42 1.16 -31.46
N ASN A 145 -5.23 0.10 -31.30
CA ASN A 145 -5.03 -1.33 -31.68
C ASN A 145 -5.95 -2.30 -30.91
N GLY A 146 -6.71 -1.84 -29.91
CA GLY A 146 -7.71 -2.65 -29.21
C GLY A 146 -9.14 -2.45 -29.71
N LYS A 147 -10.04 -3.37 -29.34
CA LYS A 147 -11.47 -3.29 -29.69
C LYS A 147 -12.15 -2.20 -28.86
N ILE A 148 -12.48 -1.08 -29.48
CA ILE A 148 -13.25 0.01 -28.84
C ILE A 148 -14.71 -0.44 -28.70
N ILE A 149 -15.21 -0.50 -27.47
CA ILE A 149 -16.59 -0.93 -27.16
C ILE A 149 -17.48 0.21 -26.64
N LYS A 150 -16.89 1.32 -26.21
CA LYS A 150 -17.64 2.50 -25.75
C LYS A 150 -16.85 3.77 -26.01
N GLU A 151 -17.57 4.83 -26.38
CA GLU A 151 -17.02 6.15 -26.65
C GLU A 151 -17.84 7.20 -25.88
N ALA A 152 -17.18 8.24 -25.38
CA ALA A 152 -17.87 9.40 -24.82
C ALA A 152 -17.08 10.68 -25.10
N VAL A 153 -17.82 11.76 -25.38
CA VAL A 153 -17.29 13.12 -25.47
C VAL A 153 -18.25 14.07 -24.75
N THR A 154 -17.71 14.95 -23.92
CA THR A 154 -18.48 15.97 -23.21
C THR A 154 -17.77 17.30 -23.37
N PRO A 155 -18.42 18.32 -23.98
CA PRO A 155 -17.87 19.68 -23.97
C PRO A 155 -17.86 20.21 -22.54
N ILE A 156 -16.72 20.75 -22.11
CA ILE A 156 -16.48 21.25 -20.76
C ILE A 156 -15.73 22.58 -20.80
N VAL A 157 -15.64 23.23 -19.64
CA VAL A 157 -14.72 24.33 -19.38
C VAL A 157 -13.56 23.80 -18.53
N TYR A 158 -12.33 24.04 -18.96
CA TYR A 158 -11.12 23.63 -18.25
C TYR A 158 -10.32 24.86 -17.82
N ILE A 159 -9.82 24.87 -16.59
CA ILE A 159 -8.96 25.93 -16.07
C ILE A 159 -7.54 25.37 -16.01
N ASP A 160 -6.59 26.02 -16.68
CA ASP A 160 -5.20 25.60 -16.64
C ASP A 160 -4.49 26.03 -15.35
N GLU A 161 -3.24 25.59 -15.18
CA GLU A 161 -2.41 25.91 -14.01
C GLU A 161 -2.16 27.42 -13.83
N GLN A 162 -2.30 28.19 -14.90
CA GLN A 162 -2.15 29.64 -14.87
C GLN A 162 -3.47 30.36 -14.52
N GLY A 163 -4.56 29.63 -14.26
CA GLY A 163 -5.85 30.23 -13.93
C GLY A 163 -6.55 30.84 -15.15
N LYS A 164 -6.30 30.31 -16.36
CA LYS A 164 -6.99 30.73 -17.58
C LYS A 164 -8.06 29.72 -17.98
N GLY A 165 -9.25 30.21 -18.29
CA GLY A 165 -10.36 29.40 -18.80
C GLY A 165 -10.20 29.01 -20.26
N HIS A 166 -10.44 27.73 -20.57
CA HIS A 166 -10.46 27.20 -21.94
C HIS A 166 -11.74 26.40 -22.24
N TRP A 167 -12.28 26.59 -23.43
CA TRP A 167 -13.21 25.63 -24.02
C TRP A 167 -12.48 24.33 -24.31
N ALA A 168 -13.01 23.20 -23.84
CA ALA A 168 -12.35 21.91 -23.92
C ALA A 168 -13.34 20.75 -24.13
N TYR A 169 -12.83 19.57 -24.48
CA TYR A 169 -13.59 18.34 -24.59
C TYR A 169 -13.03 17.30 -23.63
N LYS A 170 -13.87 16.77 -22.73
CA LYS A 170 -13.55 15.54 -22.01
C LYS A 170 -13.91 14.35 -22.90
N VAL A 171 -12.92 13.60 -23.34
CA VAL A 171 -13.07 12.43 -24.20
C VAL A 171 -12.69 11.18 -23.44
N SER A 172 -13.37 10.06 -23.69
CA SER A 172 -12.96 8.76 -23.15
C SER A 172 -13.32 7.63 -24.11
N LEU A 173 -12.46 6.62 -24.21
CA LEU A 173 -12.71 5.37 -24.92
C LEU A 173 -12.73 4.23 -23.91
N MET A 174 -13.46 3.14 -24.18
CA MET A 174 -13.29 1.87 -23.48
C MET A 174 -12.75 0.86 -24.49
N ILE A 175 -11.53 0.39 -24.24
CA ILE A 175 -10.74 -0.44 -25.14
C ILE A 175 -10.57 -1.80 -24.49
N LEU A 176 -11.06 -2.85 -25.15
CA LEU A 176 -10.78 -4.24 -24.78
C LEU A 176 -9.56 -4.75 -25.54
N SER A 177 -8.73 -5.52 -24.85
CA SER A 177 -7.61 -6.26 -25.43
C SER A 177 -7.80 -7.74 -25.10
N ASP A 178 -7.45 -8.61 -26.06
CA ASP A 178 -7.54 -10.07 -25.87
C ASP A 178 -6.46 -10.60 -24.90
N TYR A 179 -5.43 -9.79 -24.60
CA TYR A 179 -4.26 -10.19 -23.82
C TYR A 179 -3.86 -9.19 -22.70
N ALA A 180 -4.54 -8.04 -22.59
CA ALA A 180 -4.25 -7.00 -21.59
C ALA A 180 -5.50 -6.58 -20.80
N ILE A 181 -5.29 -5.93 -19.65
CA ILE A 181 -6.38 -5.38 -18.83
C ILE A 181 -7.14 -4.35 -19.69
N PRO A 182 -8.48 -4.31 -19.66
CA PRO A 182 -9.23 -3.29 -20.36
C PRO A 182 -8.71 -1.90 -20.00
N GLU A 183 -8.69 -1.00 -20.98
CA GLU A 183 -8.26 0.38 -20.80
C GLU A 183 -9.42 1.34 -20.99
N LYS A 184 -9.36 2.47 -20.29
CA LYS A 184 -10.31 3.56 -20.44
C LYS A 184 -9.56 4.88 -20.58
N PRO A 185 -8.74 5.03 -21.64
CA PRO A 185 -8.01 6.27 -21.85
C PRO A 185 -9.01 7.42 -21.91
N THR A 186 -8.72 8.45 -21.14
CA THR A 186 -9.55 9.62 -20.94
C THR A 186 -8.67 10.85 -20.98
N ALA A 187 -9.10 11.89 -21.67
CA ALA A 187 -8.35 13.14 -21.76
C ALA A 187 -9.27 14.36 -21.69
N ILE A 188 -8.68 15.49 -21.32
CA ILE A 188 -9.27 16.82 -21.51
C ILE A 188 -8.52 17.49 -22.65
N LEU A 189 -9.16 17.63 -23.81
CA LEU A 189 -8.56 18.19 -25.02
C LEU A 189 -8.90 19.67 -25.17
N ASN A 190 -7.92 20.48 -25.55
CA ASN A 190 -8.14 21.87 -25.92
C ASN A 190 -9.01 21.96 -27.19
N ALA A 191 -10.09 22.74 -27.16
CA ALA A 191 -11.04 22.79 -28.27
C ALA A 191 -10.51 23.45 -29.56
N LYS A 192 -9.35 24.13 -29.51
CA LYS A 192 -8.75 24.78 -30.69
C LYS A 192 -7.86 23.84 -31.50
N ASN A 193 -7.03 23.04 -30.81
CA ASN A 193 -5.99 22.22 -31.44
C ASN A 193 -6.10 20.72 -31.12
N PHE A 194 -7.05 20.32 -30.27
CA PHE A 194 -7.29 18.94 -29.83
C PHE A 194 -6.10 18.28 -29.12
N LEU A 195 -5.13 19.07 -28.65
CA LEU A 195 -4.05 18.57 -27.80
C LEU A 195 -4.56 18.40 -26.36
N PRO A 196 -4.14 17.35 -25.64
CA PRO A 196 -4.53 17.14 -24.26
C PRO A 196 -3.91 18.19 -23.35
N PHE A 197 -4.72 18.81 -22.49
CA PHE A 197 -4.24 19.47 -21.28
C PHE A 197 -3.82 18.43 -20.24
N VAL A 198 -4.59 17.34 -20.14
CA VAL A 198 -4.32 16.20 -19.26
C VAL A 198 -4.91 14.93 -19.88
N GLU A 199 -4.26 13.80 -19.67
CA GLU A 199 -4.64 12.48 -20.17
C GLU A 199 -4.31 11.42 -19.12
N TRP A 200 -5.22 10.46 -18.91
CA TRP A 200 -5.08 9.37 -17.92
C TRP A 200 -5.87 8.14 -18.35
N ASN A 201 -5.62 6.99 -17.70
CA ASN A 201 -6.45 5.79 -17.85
C ASN A 201 -7.52 5.77 -16.73
N ASP A 202 -8.79 5.96 -17.08
CA ASP A 202 -9.93 6.04 -16.14
C ASP A 202 -10.54 4.68 -15.81
N MET A 203 -9.79 3.59 -16.01
CA MET A 203 -10.24 2.26 -15.63
C MET A 203 -10.31 2.14 -14.12
N LYS A 204 -11.52 1.88 -13.67
CA LYS A 204 -11.82 1.53 -12.29
C LYS A 204 -11.89 0.01 -12.25
N THR A 205 -10.76 -0.67 -12.21
CA THR A 205 -10.71 -2.11 -11.93
C THR A 205 -11.17 -2.32 -10.49
N ALA A 206 -12.48 -2.44 -10.31
CA ALA A 206 -13.07 -2.86 -9.05
C ALA A 206 -12.76 -4.34 -8.89
N THR A 207 -11.58 -4.66 -8.38
CA THR A 207 -11.28 -6.03 -7.97
C THR A 207 -12.04 -6.32 -6.67
N SER A 208 -12.68 -7.48 -6.59
CA SER A 208 -13.36 -7.95 -5.38
C SER A 208 -12.49 -8.98 -4.68
N LEU A 209 -12.47 -8.97 -3.34
CA LEU A 209 -11.84 -10.02 -2.55
C LEU A 209 -12.56 -11.36 -2.80
N VAL A 210 -11.83 -12.41 -3.15
CA VAL A 210 -12.33 -13.76 -3.37
C VAL A 210 -11.44 -14.79 -2.66
N THR A 211 -11.96 -16.01 -2.49
CA THR A 211 -11.22 -17.12 -1.87
C THR A 211 -10.58 -18.03 -2.92
N GLY A 212 -9.27 -18.18 -2.85
CA GLY A 212 -8.47 -19.11 -3.64
C GLY A 212 -8.21 -20.44 -2.94
N GLN A 213 -8.13 -21.51 -3.71
CA GLN A 213 -7.67 -22.84 -3.29
C GLN A 213 -6.50 -23.27 -4.18
N GLY A 214 -5.61 -24.09 -3.63
CA GLY A 214 -4.41 -24.52 -4.32
C GLY A 214 -3.52 -25.38 -3.43
N TYR A 215 -2.35 -25.71 -3.93
CA TYR A 215 -1.37 -26.52 -3.22
C TYR A 215 -0.20 -25.67 -2.74
N GLY A 216 0.58 -26.21 -1.81
CA GLY A 216 1.76 -25.56 -1.26
C GLY A 216 2.68 -26.57 -0.57
N GLY A 217 3.77 -26.09 0.00
CA GLY A 217 4.85 -26.90 0.54
C GLY A 217 5.74 -27.48 -0.56
N ASN A 218 6.58 -28.44 -0.18
CA ASN A 218 7.55 -29.08 -1.08
C ASN A 218 7.71 -30.57 -0.81
N SER A 219 8.64 -31.20 -1.52
CA SER A 219 8.87 -32.65 -1.47
C SER A 219 9.51 -33.13 -0.15
N LEU A 220 10.09 -32.23 0.66
CA LEU A 220 10.58 -32.56 2.01
C LEU A 220 9.42 -32.64 3.00
N ASN A 221 8.53 -31.66 2.94
CA ASN A 221 7.44 -31.48 3.90
C ASN A 221 6.13 -32.11 3.43
N ARG A 222 5.11 -32.06 4.29
CA ARG A 222 3.77 -32.49 3.90
C ARG A 222 3.18 -31.48 2.91
N LYS A 223 2.73 -31.99 1.76
CA LYS A 223 1.91 -31.23 0.80
C LYS A 223 0.76 -30.49 1.50
N VAL A 224 0.72 -29.17 1.31
CA VAL A 224 -0.33 -28.29 1.78
C VAL A 224 -1.43 -28.19 0.73
N HIS A 225 -2.67 -28.14 1.18
CA HIS A 225 -3.86 -27.93 0.37
C HIS A 225 -4.69 -26.80 1.00
N TYR A 226 -4.49 -25.59 0.47
CA TYR A 226 -5.22 -24.40 0.88
C TYR A 226 -6.70 -24.54 0.56
N GLY A 227 -7.54 -24.35 1.57
CA GLY A 227 -8.98 -24.62 1.52
C GLY A 227 -9.40 -26.01 2.03
N VAL A 228 -8.44 -26.89 2.35
CA VAL A 228 -8.70 -28.23 2.88
C VAL A 228 -7.99 -28.48 4.21
N ASN A 229 -6.66 -28.50 4.23
CA ASN A 229 -5.85 -28.69 5.45
C ASN A 229 -5.09 -27.43 5.89
N ALA A 230 -5.18 -26.36 5.11
CA ALA A 230 -4.77 -25.00 5.46
C ALA A 230 -5.90 -24.02 5.09
N PRO A 231 -5.94 -22.80 5.67
CA PRO A 231 -6.93 -21.78 5.31
C PRO A 231 -6.95 -21.45 3.81
N PHE A 232 -8.05 -20.87 3.33
CA PHE A 232 -8.12 -20.38 1.95
C PHE A 232 -7.14 -19.22 1.72
N LEU A 233 -6.64 -19.11 0.50
CA LEU A 233 -5.90 -17.95 0.02
C LEU A 233 -6.87 -16.79 -0.22
N LEU A 234 -6.44 -15.57 0.10
CA LEU A 234 -7.23 -14.36 -0.13
C LEU A 234 -6.69 -13.65 -1.37
N LEU A 235 -7.48 -13.68 -2.44
CA LEU A 235 -7.15 -13.14 -3.76
C LEU A 235 -8.03 -11.93 -4.07
N SER A 236 -7.68 -11.20 -5.11
CA SER A 236 -8.56 -10.20 -5.72
C SER A 236 -8.93 -10.63 -7.13
N ARG A 237 -10.15 -10.33 -7.55
CA ARG A 237 -10.69 -10.77 -8.84
C ARG A 237 -11.37 -9.65 -9.58
N ASP A 238 -11.04 -9.49 -10.86
CA ASP A 238 -11.86 -8.73 -11.80
C ASP A 238 -12.96 -9.64 -12.35
N ASN A 239 -14.21 -9.32 -12.00
CA ASN A 239 -15.36 -10.13 -12.39
C ASN A 239 -15.69 -10.04 -13.88
N ASN A 240 -15.28 -8.96 -14.57
CA ASN A 240 -15.58 -8.77 -15.98
C ASN A 240 -14.65 -9.62 -16.87
N SER A 241 -13.37 -9.69 -16.51
CA SER A 241 -12.38 -10.46 -17.25
C SER A 241 -12.20 -11.89 -16.72
N ALA A 242 -12.86 -12.24 -15.61
CA ALA A 242 -12.67 -13.49 -14.90
C ALA A 242 -11.20 -13.75 -14.48
N THR A 243 -10.45 -12.67 -14.24
CA THR A 243 -9.03 -12.72 -13.87
C THR A 243 -8.87 -12.57 -12.38
N CYS A 244 -8.14 -13.48 -11.76
CA CYS A 244 -7.69 -13.36 -10.37
C CYS A 244 -6.25 -12.83 -10.34
N TYR A 245 -5.93 -12.17 -9.24
CA TYR A 245 -4.62 -11.65 -8.92
C TYR A 245 -4.20 -12.22 -7.55
N MET A 246 -2.94 -12.64 -7.43
CA MET A 246 -2.30 -13.03 -6.16
C MET A 246 -2.05 -11.80 -5.29
N GLU A 247 -3.13 -11.09 -4.97
CA GLU A 247 -3.10 -9.81 -4.29
C GLU A 247 -4.37 -9.62 -3.48
N ASN A 248 -4.21 -9.14 -2.27
CA ASN A 248 -5.29 -8.63 -1.44
C ASN A 248 -4.92 -7.24 -0.91
N LYS A 249 -5.65 -6.75 0.10
CA LYS A 249 -5.41 -5.42 0.67
C LYS A 249 -3.97 -5.27 1.19
N ASN A 250 -3.42 -6.31 1.81
CA ASN A 250 -2.20 -6.23 2.60
C ASN A 250 -1.00 -6.94 1.95
N VAL A 251 -1.23 -7.86 1.00
CA VAL A 251 -0.19 -8.68 0.39
C VAL A 251 -0.35 -8.70 -1.12
N LYS A 252 0.77 -8.66 -1.85
CA LYS A 252 0.87 -8.84 -3.30
C LYS A 252 2.01 -9.80 -3.60
N VAL A 253 1.76 -10.81 -4.42
CA VAL A 253 2.81 -11.69 -4.96
C VAL A 253 3.12 -11.28 -6.39
N VAL A 254 4.40 -11.10 -6.67
CA VAL A 254 4.95 -10.86 -8.00
C VAL A 254 5.66 -12.13 -8.43
N ASP A 255 5.25 -12.69 -9.57
CA ASP A 255 6.02 -13.73 -10.24
C ASP A 255 7.11 -13.06 -11.07
N MET A 256 8.37 -13.28 -10.67
CA MET A 256 9.57 -12.73 -11.30
C MET A 256 9.98 -13.51 -12.55
N LYS A 257 9.40 -14.69 -12.82
CA LYS A 257 9.64 -15.50 -14.03
C LYS A 257 11.13 -15.78 -14.29
N HIS A 258 11.87 -16.04 -13.22
CA HIS A 258 13.31 -16.30 -13.25
C HIS A 258 14.17 -15.11 -13.69
N GLU A 259 13.61 -13.90 -13.71
CA GLU A 259 14.33 -12.66 -13.96
C GLU A 259 14.79 -11.99 -12.66
N TYR A 260 15.79 -11.12 -12.76
CA TYR A 260 16.26 -10.29 -11.63
C TYR A 260 15.47 -8.97 -11.49
N GLU A 261 14.73 -8.59 -12.55
CA GLU A 261 13.88 -7.41 -12.58
C GLU A 261 12.53 -7.75 -13.20
N ALA A 262 11.45 -7.25 -12.60
CA ALA A 262 10.11 -7.38 -13.15
C ALA A 262 9.27 -6.15 -12.78
N PRO A 263 8.28 -5.76 -13.61
CA PRO A 263 7.27 -4.81 -13.20
C PRO A 263 6.60 -5.29 -11.91
N ASN A 264 6.43 -4.39 -10.94
CA ASN A 264 5.82 -4.70 -9.64
C ASN A 264 4.29 -4.90 -9.73
N LEU A 265 3.87 -5.85 -10.56
CA LEU A 265 2.49 -6.21 -10.87
C LEU A 265 2.17 -7.55 -10.22
N ALA A 266 0.96 -7.66 -9.66
CA ALA A 266 0.49 -8.92 -9.08
C ALA A 266 0.47 -10.03 -10.13
N MET A 267 0.93 -11.22 -9.76
CA MET A 267 0.74 -12.44 -10.55
C MET A 267 -0.76 -12.59 -10.83
N LYS A 268 -1.12 -12.67 -12.11
CA LYS A 268 -2.52 -12.79 -12.55
C LYS A 268 -2.74 -14.09 -13.30
N PHE A 269 -3.91 -14.68 -13.13
CA PHE A 269 -4.30 -15.92 -13.79
C PHE A 269 -5.81 -15.93 -14.04
N ASN A 270 -6.23 -16.66 -15.06
CA ASN A 270 -7.66 -16.86 -15.33
C ASN A 270 -8.22 -17.79 -14.26
N CYS A 271 -9.32 -17.38 -13.62
CA CYS A 271 -9.89 -18.12 -12.51
C CYS A 271 -11.38 -18.34 -12.71
N ASN A 272 -11.71 -19.59 -13.04
CA ASN A 272 -13.09 -20.06 -13.12
C ASN A 272 -13.57 -20.49 -11.73
N PRO A 273 -14.83 -20.15 -11.38
CA PRO A 273 -15.37 -20.50 -10.07
C PRO A 273 -15.61 -22.00 -9.97
N VAL A 274 -15.26 -22.56 -8.82
CA VAL A 274 -15.64 -23.89 -8.36
C VAL A 274 -16.50 -23.73 -7.12
N VAL A 275 -17.54 -24.55 -6.95
CA VAL A 275 -18.36 -24.55 -5.74
C VAL A 275 -17.84 -25.63 -4.80
N GLN A 276 -17.41 -25.23 -3.61
CA GLN A 276 -16.98 -26.12 -2.54
C GLN A 276 -17.66 -25.70 -1.24
N ASN A 277 -18.32 -26.63 -0.54
CA ASN A 277 -19.01 -26.36 0.73
C ASN A 277 -19.97 -25.14 0.67
N ASN A 278 -20.76 -25.01 -0.40
CA ASN A 278 -21.64 -23.87 -0.68
C ASN A 278 -20.94 -22.50 -0.76
N ARG A 279 -19.62 -22.47 -0.97
CA ARG A 279 -18.82 -21.27 -1.22
C ARG A 279 -18.22 -21.32 -2.62
N GLN A 280 -18.18 -20.16 -3.27
CA GLN A 280 -17.45 -19.98 -4.52
C GLN A 280 -15.95 -19.85 -4.22
N VAL A 281 -15.16 -20.77 -4.74
CA VAL A 281 -13.69 -20.81 -4.60
C VAL A 281 -13.03 -20.85 -5.97
N PHE A 282 -11.77 -20.45 -6.05
CA PHE A 282 -11.05 -20.32 -7.31
C PHE A 282 -9.72 -21.07 -7.23
N TRP A 283 -9.45 -21.97 -8.18
CA TRP A 283 -8.13 -22.60 -8.27
C TRP A 283 -7.07 -21.58 -8.64
N THR A 284 -5.94 -21.60 -7.95
CA THR A 284 -4.75 -20.80 -8.27
C THR A 284 -3.93 -21.42 -9.40
N GLY A 285 -2.85 -20.74 -9.80
CA GLY A 285 -1.94 -21.20 -10.84
C GLY A 285 -2.39 -20.82 -12.25
N TYR A 286 -1.43 -20.70 -13.18
CA TYR A 286 -1.70 -20.30 -14.56
C TYR A 286 -2.64 -21.25 -15.31
N LYS A 287 -2.67 -22.52 -14.91
CA LYS A 287 -3.54 -23.56 -15.49
C LYS A 287 -4.87 -23.71 -14.75
N GLY A 288 -5.07 -23.00 -13.64
CA GLY A 288 -6.25 -23.14 -12.79
C GLY A 288 -6.36 -24.54 -12.14
N ASP A 289 -5.22 -25.14 -11.82
CA ASP A 289 -5.10 -26.47 -11.20
C ASP A 289 -4.54 -26.42 -9.76
N GLY A 290 -4.28 -25.22 -9.25
CA GLY A 290 -3.76 -24.98 -7.90
C GLY A 290 -2.24 -25.07 -7.76
N TYR A 291 -1.50 -25.31 -8.85
CA TYR A 291 -0.05 -25.50 -8.81
C TYR A 291 0.72 -24.37 -9.46
N ASP A 292 1.98 -24.27 -9.04
CA ASP A 292 3.04 -23.47 -9.63
C ASP A 292 4.37 -24.18 -9.35
N PHE A 293 4.55 -25.36 -9.97
CA PHE A 293 5.63 -26.27 -9.62
C PHE A 293 6.99 -25.66 -9.94
N GLU A 294 7.86 -25.65 -8.93
CA GLU A 294 9.24 -25.20 -9.12
C GLU A 294 10.17 -25.91 -8.16
N ASN A 295 11.30 -26.42 -8.68
CA ASN A 295 12.37 -27.08 -7.93
C ASN A 295 11.90 -27.99 -6.77
N GLY A 296 10.83 -28.79 -6.98
CA GLY A 296 10.28 -29.72 -6.00
C GLY A 296 9.28 -29.14 -4.98
N ALA A 297 8.98 -27.84 -5.05
CA ALA A 297 7.83 -27.19 -4.42
C ALA A 297 6.56 -27.30 -5.27
N TYR A 298 5.40 -27.31 -4.61
CA TYR A 298 4.09 -27.44 -5.29
C TYR A 298 3.56 -26.09 -5.82
N SER A 299 3.76 -24.99 -5.07
CA SER A 299 3.45 -23.62 -5.52
C SER A 299 4.08 -22.58 -4.58
N PRO A 300 5.31 -22.11 -4.88
CA PRO A 300 5.95 -21.04 -4.13
C PRO A 300 5.10 -19.76 -4.09
N THR A 301 4.39 -19.43 -5.16
CA THR A 301 3.50 -18.25 -5.19
C THR A 301 2.31 -18.36 -4.22
N ASN A 302 1.70 -19.54 -4.07
CA ASN A 302 0.66 -19.77 -3.05
C ASN A 302 1.22 -19.65 -1.63
N ASP A 303 2.38 -20.25 -1.38
CA ASP A 303 3.03 -20.22 -0.07
C ASP A 303 3.44 -18.79 0.32
N ALA A 304 3.92 -17.99 -0.63
CA ALA A 304 4.28 -16.59 -0.40
C ALA A 304 3.06 -15.73 -0.03
N LEU A 305 1.94 -15.91 -0.75
CA LEU A 305 0.69 -15.20 -0.45
C LEU A 305 0.20 -15.56 0.95
N TYR A 306 0.22 -16.85 1.31
CA TYR A 306 -0.20 -17.32 2.62
C TYR A 306 0.72 -16.83 3.74
N ALA A 307 2.04 -16.92 3.56
CA ALA A 307 3.02 -16.41 4.52
C ALA A 307 2.78 -14.92 4.79
N GLY A 308 2.67 -14.09 3.75
CA GLY A 308 2.38 -12.67 3.91
C GLY A 308 1.05 -12.41 4.64
N GLN A 309 0.01 -13.22 4.39
CA GLN A 309 -1.27 -13.12 5.10
C GLN A 309 -1.11 -13.42 6.60
N VAL A 310 -0.44 -14.53 6.92
CA VAL A 310 -0.16 -14.98 8.28
C VAL A 310 0.62 -13.92 9.05
N ILE A 311 1.70 -13.41 8.48
CA ILE A 311 2.59 -12.45 9.14
C ILE A 311 1.85 -11.15 9.41
N ASN A 312 1.16 -10.61 8.40
CA ASN A 312 0.35 -9.41 8.59
C ASN A 312 -0.75 -9.60 9.66
N GLN A 313 -1.41 -10.77 9.69
CA GLN A 313 -2.42 -11.07 10.71
C GLN A 313 -1.82 -11.21 12.10
N MET A 314 -0.67 -11.88 12.25
CA MET A 314 0.04 -12.01 13.51
C MET A 314 0.33 -10.64 14.13
N TYR A 315 0.97 -9.73 13.37
CA TYR A 315 1.30 -8.38 13.86
C TYR A 315 0.05 -7.58 14.27
N LEU A 316 -1.01 -7.64 13.46
CA LEU A 316 -2.26 -6.94 13.75
C LEU A 316 -3.00 -7.52 14.96
N GLU A 317 -3.06 -8.85 15.08
CA GLU A 317 -3.83 -9.48 16.15
C GLU A 317 -3.11 -9.45 17.48
N TRP A 318 -1.81 -9.77 17.50
CA TRP A 318 -1.03 -9.83 18.73
C TRP A 318 -0.56 -8.46 19.20
N PHE A 319 -0.13 -7.58 18.30
CA PHE A 319 0.56 -6.34 18.67
C PHE A 319 -0.22 -5.07 18.31
N LYS A 320 -1.33 -5.20 17.57
CA LYS A 320 -2.12 -4.06 17.05
C LYS A 320 -1.28 -3.13 16.16
N GLN A 321 -0.23 -3.67 15.53
CA GLN A 321 0.64 -2.96 14.61
C GLN A 321 0.55 -3.55 13.21
N TYR A 322 0.84 -2.73 12.20
CA TYR A 322 1.17 -3.25 10.88
C TYR A 322 2.65 -3.64 10.86
N PRO A 323 3.03 -4.72 10.14
CA PRO A 323 4.42 -5.12 10.03
C PRO A 323 5.27 -4.04 9.33
N LEU A 324 4.70 -3.34 8.35
CA LEU A 324 5.38 -2.27 7.61
C LEU A 324 4.45 -1.07 7.41
N MET A 325 5.02 0.13 7.47
CA MET A 325 4.36 1.42 7.32
C MET A 325 5.13 2.31 6.33
N ARG A 326 4.42 3.03 5.47
CA ARG A 326 4.98 4.04 4.57
C ARG A 326 4.12 5.30 4.62
N ASN A 327 4.71 6.45 4.88
CA ASN A 327 3.98 7.74 4.98
C ASN A 327 2.77 7.69 5.94
N ASN A 328 2.94 7.09 7.12
CA ASN A 328 1.89 6.89 8.13
C ASN A 328 0.69 6.05 7.67
N ALA A 329 0.85 5.24 6.62
CA ALA A 329 -0.15 4.29 6.16
C ALA A 329 0.44 2.87 6.11
N PRO A 330 -0.39 1.82 6.27
CA PRO A 330 0.05 0.45 6.10
C PRO A 330 0.68 0.22 4.74
N MET A 331 1.89 -0.31 4.74
CA MET A 331 2.57 -0.71 3.51
C MET A 331 2.08 -2.11 3.10
N LYS A 332 1.85 -2.29 1.81
CA LYS A 332 1.51 -3.60 1.26
C LYS A 332 2.78 -4.45 1.20
N LEU A 333 2.70 -5.68 1.71
CA LEU A 333 3.77 -6.67 1.64
C LEU A 333 3.90 -7.15 0.19
N VAL A 334 5.04 -6.87 -0.45
CA VAL A 334 5.34 -7.33 -1.82
C VAL A 334 6.26 -8.55 -1.73
N MET A 335 5.75 -9.70 -2.16
CA MET A 335 6.48 -10.98 -2.18
C MET A 335 6.91 -11.27 -3.62
N ARG A 336 8.18 -11.09 -3.95
CA ARG A 336 8.76 -11.42 -5.26
C ARG A 336 9.25 -12.86 -5.24
N VAL A 337 8.61 -13.71 -6.03
CA VAL A 337 8.87 -15.16 -6.08
C VAL A 337 9.40 -15.53 -7.47
N HIS A 338 10.10 -16.66 -7.59
CA HIS A 338 10.76 -17.08 -8.82
C HIS A 338 11.88 -16.12 -9.25
N PHE A 339 12.61 -15.56 -8.28
CA PHE A 339 13.66 -14.58 -8.54
C PHE A 339 14.95 -15.24 -9.04
N GLY A 340 15.42 -14.77 -10.20
CA GLY A 340 16.64 -15.27 -10.82
C GLY A 340 16.59 -16.75 -11.20
N GLN A 341 17.74 -17.31 -11.58
CA GLN A 341 17.87 -18.72 -11.98
C GLN A 341 18.71 -19.47 -10.95
N GLY A 342 18.12 -20.48 -10.29
CA GLY A 342 18.82 -21.27 -9.27
C GLY A 342 19.31 -20.44 -8.08
N TYR A 343 18.63 -19.34 -7.77
CA TYR A 343 19.07 -18.41 -6.73
C TYR A 343 18.80 -19.00 -5.33
N GLU A 344 19.86 -19.36 -4.61
CA GLU A 344 19.77 -19.97 -3.27
C GLU A 344 19.80 -18.92 -2.15
N ASN A 345 18.96 -17.88 -2.26
CA ASN A 345 18.87 -16.85 -1.23
C ASN A 345 17.49 -16.17 -1.20
N ALA A 346 17.18 -15.53 -0.07
CA ALA A 346 16.05 -14.64 0.13
C ALA A 346 16.55 -13.34 0.79
N PHE A 347 15.87 -12.22 0.55
CA PHE A 347 16.29 -10.93 1.14
C PHE A 347 15.17 -9.89 1.17
N TRP A 348 15.29 -8.95 2.11
CA TRP A 348 14.62 -7.66 2.17
C TRP A 348 15.49 -6.56 1.52
N ASP A 349 14.91 -5.73 0.66
CA ASP A 349 15.64 -4.64 -0.04
C ASP A 349 15.28 -3.21 0.45
N GLY A 350 14.51 -3.10 1.53
CA GLY A 350 13.97 -1.82 2.03
C GLY A 350 12.55 -1.52 1.55
N GLU A 351 12.06 -2.20 0.51
CA GLU A 351 10.69 -2.05 0.03
C GLU A 351 9.95 -3.38 -0.18
N GLU A 352 10.66 -4.44 -0.55
CA GLU A 352 10.06 -5.70 -1.02
C GLU A 352 10.86 -6.91 -0.52
N MET A 353 10.18 -8.06 -0.39
CA MET A 353 10.81 -9.33 -0.04
C MET A 353 11.00 -10.15 -1.31
N THR A 354 12.18 -10.73 -1.47
CA THR A 354 12.55 -11.49 -2.67
C THR A 354 13.00 -12.89 -2.31
N PHE A 355 12.48 -13.88 -3.03
CA PHE A 355 12.71 -15.31 -2.78
C PHE A 355 13.16 -15.98 -4.07
N GLY A 356 14.35 -16.58 -4.03
CA GLY A 356 14.84 -17.44 -5.10
C GLY A 356 14.23 -18.84 -5.05
N ASP A 357 14.36 -19.55 -6.16
CA ASP A 357 13.84 -20.91 -6.32
C ASP A 357 14.74 -22.01 -5.76
N GLY A 358 15.92 -21.65 -5.23
CA GLY A 358 16.92 -22.62 -4.82
C GLY A 358 17.49 -23.41 -6.01
N ASP A 359 18.48 -24.25 -5.75
CA ASP A 359 19.04 -25.18 -6.74
C ASP A 359 19.39 -26.52 -6.07
N ALA A 360 20.67 -26.87 -5.97
CA ALA A 360 21.10 -28.17 -5.49
C ALA A 360 20.91 -28.35 -3.97
N MET A 361 21.01 -27.26 -3.21
CA MET A 361 20.98 -27.29 -1.74
C MET A 361 19.56 -27.09 -1.22
N THR A 362 18.83 -26.15 -1.81
CA THR A 362 17.52 -25.73 -1.30
C THR A 362 16.40 -25.94 -2.30
N TYR A 363 15.19 -26.12 -1.78
CA TYR A 363 13.92 -25.83 -2.46
C TYR A 363 13.77 -24.30 -2.61
N PRO A 364 12.70 -23.81 -3.28
CA PRO A 364 12.35 -22.40 -3.26
C PRO A 364 12.29 -21.88 -1.83
N LEU A 365 12.91 -20.72 -1.58
CA LEU A 365 13.11 -20.16 -0.25
C LEU A 365 11.86 -19.47 0.31
N VAL A 366 10.68 -20.01 -0.02
CA VAL A 366 9.40 -19.49 0.41
C VAL A 366 8.87 -20.35 1.55
N SER A 367 8.88 -19.78 2.75
CA SER A 367 8.18 -20.34 3.90
C SER A 367 7.60 -19.26 4.81
N ILE A 368 6.75 -19.68 5.75
CA ILE A 368 6.24 -18.78 6.80
C ILE A 368 7.41 -18.20 7.58
N GLY A 369 8.38 -19.04 7.96
CA GLY A 369 9.55 -18.63 8.73
C GLY A 369 10.42 -17.64 7.98
N ILE A 370 10.83 -17.96 6.75
CA ILE A 370 11.70 -17.07 5.95
C ILE A 370 10.96 -15.78 5.61
N GLY A 371 9.70 -15.85 5.19
CA GLY A 371 8.90 -14.64 4.93
C GLY A 371 8.79 -13.72 6.15
N ALA A 372 8.62 -14.30 7.35
CA ALA A 372 8.55 -13.54 8.59
C ALA A 372 9.90 -12.94 8.98
N HIS A 373 11.00 -13.67 8.75
CA HIS A 373 12.35 -13.16 8.93
C HIS A 373 12.59 -11.91 8.06
N GLU A 374 12.36 -12.01 6.74
CA GLU A 374 12.59 -10.88 5.82
C GLU A 374 11.70 -9.67 6.13
N ILE A 375 10.41 -9.87 6.41
CA ILE A 375 9.50 -8.78 6.76
C ILE A 375 9.92 -8.09 8.07
N SER A 376 10.51 -8.83 9.00
CA SER A 376 10.89 -8.32 10.32
C SER A 376 12.17 -7.48 10.31
N HIS A 377 13.00 -7.60 9.26
CA HIS A 377 14.03 -6.59 8.99
C HIS A 377 13.41 -5.23 8.74
N GLY A 378 12.39 -5.16 7.87
CA GLY A 378 11.66 -3.91 7.62
C GLY A 378 10.92 -3.40 8.86
N PHE A 379 10.37 -4.28 9.70
CA PHE A 379 9.80 -3.87 11.00
C PHE A 379 10.88 -3.23 11.89
N THR A 380 12.06 -3.84 11.98
CA THR A 380 13.19 -3.30 12.76
C THR A 380 13.69 -1.97 12.21
N GLU A 381 13.82 -1.85 10.88
CA GLU A 381 14.21 -0.63 10.18
C GLU A 381 13.30 0.56 10.51
N GLN A 382 11.99 0.30 10.64
CA GLN A 382 10.97 1.33 10.92
C GLN A 382 10.81 1.66 12.41
N HIS A 383 11.47 0.92 13.31
CA HIS A 383 11.40 1.11 14.76
C HIS A 383 12.78 1.43 15.35
N SER A 384 13.44 0.47 15.98
CA SER A 384 14.76 0.68 16.61
C SER A 384 15.87 1.03 15.62
N ASN A 385 15.70 0.64 14.35
CA ASN A 385 16.68 0.83 13.27
C ASN A 385 18.08 0.28 13.64
N LEU A 386 18.09 -0.89 14.29
CA LEU A 386 19.31 -1.64 14.65
C LEU A 386 20.21 -1.77 13.41
N GLN A 387 21.39 -1.17 13.47
CA GLN A 387 22.34 -1.19 12.37
C GLN A 387 22.83 -2.61 12.14
N TYR A 388 22.95 -2.99 10.87
CA TYR A 388 23.25 -4.35 10.43
C TYR A 388 24.75 -4.71 10.51
N TYR A 389 25.37 -4.42 11.64
CA TYR A 389 26.75 -4.81 11.96
C TYR A 389 26.95 -4.99 13.46
N GLY A 390 27.96 -5.78 13.84
CA GLY A 390 28.31 -6.02 15.23
C GLY A 390 27.15 -6.57 16.07
N GLN A 391 27.05 -6.16 17.34
CA GLN A 391 26.02 -6.66 18.25
C GLN A 391 24.61 -6.16 17.88
N SER A 392 24.44 -4.92 17.39
CA SER A 392 23.14 -4.44 16.93
C SER A 392 22.64 -5.25 15.73
N GLY A 393 23.55 -5.61 14.82
CA GLY A 393 23.22 -6.47 13.68
C GLY A 393 22.88 -7.90 14.10
N ALA A 394 23.58 -8.43 15.10
CA ALA A 394 23.25 -9.72 15.70
C ALA A 394 21.85 -9.74 16.34
N ILE A 395 21.47 -8.67 17.04
CA ILE A 395 20.10 -8.53 17.60
C ILE A 395 19.08 -8.37 16.47
N ASN A 396 19.41 -7.66 15.39
CA ASN A 396 18.55 -7.49 14.22
C ASN A 396 18.23 -8.87 13.58
N GLU A 397 19.26 -9.65 13.25
CA GLU A 397 19.13 -11.03 12.76
C GLU A 397 18.32 -11.91 13.71
N ALA A 398 18.66 -11.86 15.00
CA ALA A 398 17.96 -12.68 16.00
C ALA A 398 16.48 -12.29 16.10
N PHE A 399 16.14 -10.99 16.07
CA PHE A 399 14.75 -10.55 16.10
C PHE A 399 13.96 -11.08 14.90
N SER A 400 14.56 -11.10 13.71
CA SER A 400 13.96 -11.69 12.51
C SER A 400 13.76 -13.21 12.65
N ASP A 401 14.72 -13.93 13.24
CA ASP A 401 14.58 -15.37 13.57
C ASP A 401 13.48 -15.63 14.62
N MET A 402 13.34 -14.76 15.63
CA MET A 402 12.26 -14.84 16.62
C MET A 402 10.89 -14.63 15.95
N ALA A 403 10.80 -13.70 15.00
CA ALA A 403 9.59 -13.46 14.24
C ALA A 403 9.22 -14.66 13.36
N ALA A 404 10.21 -15.38 12.81
CA ALA A 404 10.00 -16.65 12.11
C ALA A 404 9.29 -17.68 13.01
N GLN A 405 9.80 -17.86 14.24
CA GLN A 405 9.19 -18.78 15.22
C GLN A 405 7.81 -18.31 15.67
N ALA A 406 7.62 -17.00 15.87
CA ALA A 406 6.34 -16.42 16.23
C ALA A 406 5.28 -16.64 15.14
N ALA A 407 5.66 -16.50 13.87
CA ALA A 407 4.77 -16.71 12.73
C ALA A 407 4.39 -18.18 12.56
N GLU A 408 5.34 -19.10 12.74
CA GLU A 408 5.06 -20.54 12.82
C GLU A 408 4.09 -20.84 13.97
N PHE A 409 4.37 -20.35 15.17
CA PHE A 409 3.53 -20.55 16.34
C PHE A 409 2.13 -19.96 16.15
N TYR A 410 2.02 -18.80 15.52
CA TYR A 410 0.74 -18.19 15.20
C TYR A 410 -0.10 -19.09 14.28
N ALA A 411 0.49 -19.55 13.17
CA ALA A 411 -0.19 -20.30 12.13
C ALA A 411 -0.47 -21.75 12.53
N LEU A 412 0.49 -22.42 13.17
CA LEU A 412 0.50 -23.87 13.39
C LEU A 412 0.29 -24.27 14.85
N LYS A 413 0.27 -23.31 15.78
CA LYS A 413 0.27 -23.54 17.24
C LYS A 413 1.48 -24.34 17.72
N ASN A 414 2.52 -24.35 16.91
CA ASN A 414 3.81 -24.98 17.15
C ASN A 414 4.86 -24.26 16.30
N ASN A 415 6.12 -24.31 16.72
CA ASN A 415 7.24 -23.78 15.96
C ASN A 415 8.46 -24.69 16.13
N SER A 416 9.38 -24.66 15.16
CA SER A 416 10.43 -25.67 15.03
C SER A 416 11.68 -25.43 15.88
N TRP A 417 11.88 -24.18 16.32
CA TRP A 417 13.13 -23.65 16.88
C TRP A 417 14.33 -23.75 15.93
N LYS A 418 14.04 -23.91 14.64
CA LYS A 418 15.00 -23.97 13.56
C LYS A 418 14.63 -22.95 12.49
N ILE A 419 15.63 -22.43 11.80
CA ILE A 419 15.43 -21.47 10.71
C ILE A 419 15.70 -22.17 9.39
N GLY A 420 14.75 -22.11 8.45
CA GLY A 420 14.88 -22.71 7.12
C GLY A 420 14.96 -24.25 7.13
N ASN A 421 14.45 -24.92 8.16
CA ASN A 421 14.39 -26.40 8.20
C ASN A 421 13.42 -26.99 7.16
N ASP A 422 12.61 -26.15 6.53
CA ASP A 422 11.65 -26.53 5.50
C ASP A 422 12.17 -26.34 4.07
N ILE A 423 13.33 -25.72 3.87
CA ILE A 423 13.86 -25.43 2.54
C ILE A 423 15.06 -26.28 2.14
N PHE A 424 15.73 -27.00 3.04
CA PHE A 424 16.87 -27.83 2.66
C PHE A 424 16.48 -29.16 2.03
N LYS A 425 17.13 -29.53 0.93
CA LYS A 425 17.04 -30.87 0.36
C LYS A 425 17.75 -31.87 1.26
N LYS A 426 17.23 -33.10 1.39
CA LYS A 426 17.84 -34.12 2.26
C LYS A 426 19.28 -34.43 1.86
N GLU A 427 19.53 -34.37 0.55
CA GLU A 427 20.81 -34.64 -0.10
C GLU A 427 21.86 -33.55 0.21
N SER A 428 21.44 -32.37 0.66
CA SER A 428 22.33 -31.27 1.04
C SER A 428 23.17 -31.58 2.30
N GLY A 429 22.70 -32.51 3.13
CA GLY A 429 23.30 -32.80 4.44
C GLY A 429 22.96 -31.78 5.53
N TYR A 430 22.23 -30.72 5.23
CA TYR A 430 21.76 -29.71 6.18
C TYR A 430 20.32 -29.99 6.62
N SER A 431 20.03 -29.74 7.90
CA SER A 431 18.67 -29.91 8.46
C SER A 431 17.98 -28.58 8.81
N ALA A 432 18.74 -27.48 8.84
CA ALA A 432 18.31 -26.11 9.05
C ALA A 432 19.47 -25.16 8.72
N ILE A 433 19.18 -23.87 8.53
CA ILE A 433 20.18 -22.81 8.41
C ILE A 433 20.78 -22.52 9.79
N ARG A 434 19.90 -22.37 10.80
CA ARG A 434 20.26 -22.05 12.18
C ARG A 434 19.39 -22.83 13.17
N PHE A 435 19.90 -23.00 14.38
CA PHE A 435 19.26 -23.68 15.50
C PHE A 435 19.14 -22.67 16.66
N MET A 436 17.94 -22.47 17.20
CA MET A 436 17.77 -21.49 18.29
C MET A 436 17.98 -22.11 19.67
N ASP A 437 17.82 -23.41 19.81
CA ASP A 437 18.07 -24.15 21.05
C ASP A 437 19.57 -24.26 21.36
N GLN A 438 20.36 -24.59 20.34
CA GLN A 438 21.82 -24.61 20.40
C GLN A 438 22.43 -24.09 19.08
N PRO A 439 22.60 -22.75 18.95
CA PRO A 439 23.16 -22.11 17.77
C PRO A 439 24.40 -22.78 17.19
N SER A 440 25.34 -23.21 18.03
CA SER A 440 26.60 -23.83 17.60
C SER A 440 26.44 -25.10 16.75
N LEU A 441 25.23 -25.70 16.67
CA LEU A 441 24.96 -26.88 15.85
C LEU A 441 25.13 -26.62 14.34
N ASP A 442 25.10 -25.36 13.89
CA ASP A 442 25.45 -25.01 12.51
C ASP A 442 26.98 -24.97 12.24
N GLY A 443 27.79 -25.14 13.30
CA GLY A 443 29.25 -25.15 13.26
C GLY A 443 29.93 -23.79 13.25
N LYS A 444 29.17 -22.68 13.32
CA LYS A 444 29.70 -21.29 13.23
C LYS A 444 29.08 -20.32 14.24
N SER A 445 27.80 -20.44 14.55
CA SER A 445 27.10 -19.57 15.49
C SER A 445 27.58 -19.75 16.92
N ILE A 446 27.43 -18.69 17.71
CA ILE A 446 27.81 -18.66 19.12
C ILE A 446 26.59 -18.84 20.03
N ASP A 447 26.75 -19.56 21.14
CA ASP A 447 25.66 -19.85 22.10
C ASP A 447 25.59 -18.80 23.23
N ASN A 448 26.65 -17.99 23.38
CA ASN A 448 26.87 -17.15 24.53
C ASN A 448 27.61 -15.85 24.17
N ALA A 449 27.24 -14.73 24.80
CA ALA A 449 27.81 -13.41 24.55
C ALA A 449 29.32 -13.36 24.78
N SER A 450 29.87 -14.18 25.69
CA SER A 450 31.32 -14.25 25.96
C SER A 450 32.15 -14.77 24.77
N GLN A 451 31.52 -15.41 23.79
CA GLN A 451 32.17 -15.92 22.58
C GLN A 451 32.22 -14.87 21.45
N TYR A 452 31.55 -13.73 21.64
CA TYR A 452 31.51 -12.66 20.63
C TYR A 452 32.88 -11.99 20.47
N TYR A 453 33.21 -11.66 19.22
CA TYR A 453 34.36 -10.83 18.88
C TYR A 453 33.98 -9.83 17.77
N PRO A 454 34.58 -8.62 17.74
CA PRO A 454 34.34 -7.66 16.66
C PRO A 454 34.68 -8.26 15.29
N GLY A 455 33.74 -8.17 14.35
CA GLY A 455 33.88 -8.73 13.00
C GLY A 455 33.26 -10.12 12.81
N LEU A 456 32.71 -10.74 13.86
CA LEU A 456 31.85 -11.90 13.71
C LEU A 456 30.61 -11.53 12.87
N ASP A 457 30.27 -12.38 11.90
CA ASP A 457 29.11 -12.19 11.04
C ASP A 457 27.81 -12.19 11.87
N VAL A 458 26.88 -11.30 11.52
CA VAL A 458 25.63 -11.09 12.26
C VAL A 458 24.76 -12.35 12.31
N HIS A 459 24.78 -13.20 11.28
CA HIS A 459 24.03 -14.45 11.24
C HIS A 459 24.56 -15.49 12.24
N PHE A 460 25.84 -15.38 12.64
CA PHE A 460 26.45 -16.26 13.63
C PHE A 460 26.38 -15.66 15.05
N ALA A 461 26.54 -14.35 15.14
CA ALA A 461 26.40 -13.61 16.39
C ALA A 461 24.95 -13.58 16.91
N SER A 462 23.95 -13.72 16.03
CA SER A 462 22.53 -13.79 16.39
C SER A 462 22.20 -14.96 17.32
N GLY A 463 23.04 -16.00 17.33
CA GLY A 463 22.92 -17.16 18.22
C GLY A 463 22.70 -16.78 19.69
N VAL A 464 23.34 -15.71 20.18
CA VAL A 464 23.16 -15.22 21.56
C VAL A 464 21.69 -14.90 21.86
N TYR A 465 21.05 -14.09 21.01
CA TYR A 465 19.67 -13.66 21.22
C TYR A 465 18.66 -14.71 20.76
N ASN A 466 19.00 -15.55 19.78
CA ASN A 466 18.22 -16.73 19.41
C ASN A 466 18.08 -17.70 20.58
N ARG A 467 19.20 -18.03 21.24
CA ARG A 467 19.22 -18.91 22.40
C ARG A 467 18.54 -18.29 23.61
N PHE A 468 18.74 -17.01 23.86
CA PHE A 468 17.98 -16.29 24.88
C PHE A 468 16.46 -16.41 24.66
N PHE A 469 15.99 -16.19 23.43
CA PHE A 469 14.57 -16.27 23.11
C PHE A 469 14.00 -17.67 23.26
N TYR A 470 14.75 -18.69 22.81
CA TYR A 470 14.41 -20.09 23.03
C TYR A 470 14.24 -20.39 24.53
N LEU A 471 15.21 -20.01 25.36
CA LEU A 471 15.17 -20.24 26.80
C LEU A 471 13.97 -19.54 27.44
N LEU A 472 13.74 -18.27 27.10
CA LEU A 472 12.62 -17.49 27.65
C LEU A 472 11.27 -18.11 27.29
N ALA A 473 11.08 -18.55 26.05
CA ALA A 473 9.84 -19.17 25.61
C ALA A 473 9.56 -20.53 26.27
N HIS A 474 10.56 -21.17 26.88
CA HIS A 474 10.44 -22.44 27.62
C HIS A 474 10.43 -22.26 29.15
N GLN A 475 10.50 -21.03 29.65
CA GLN A 475 10.32 -20.77 31.07
C GLN A 475 8.89 -21.13 31.53
N PRO A 476 8.67 -21.49 32.80
CA PRO A 476 7.33 -21.73 33.33
C PRO A 476 6.39 -20.54 33.08
N ASP A 477 5.18 -20.80 32.57
CA ASP A 477 4.17 -19.80 32.18
C ASP A 477 4.59 -18.84 31.05
N TRP A 478 5.59 -19.22 30.25
CA TRP A 478 5.95 -18.57 28.99
C TRP A 478 5.64 -19.46 27.80
N ASP A 479 5.42 -18.81 26.66
CA ASP A 479 5.30 -19.41 25.35
C ASP A 479 5.95 -18.49 24.31
N THR A 480 6.06 -18.95 23.06
CA THR A 480 6.65 -18.20 21.95
C THR A 480 5.99 -16.83 21.77
N LYS A 481 4.66 -16.74 21.95
CA LYS A 481 3.92 -15.47 21.82
C LYS A 481 4.31 -14.47 22.91
N LYS A 482 4.32 -14.90 24.17
CA LYS A 482 4.61 -14.05 25.32
C LYS A 482 6.06 -13.57 25.28
N ALA A 483 6.99 -14.46 24.95
CA ALA A 483 8.39 -14.10 24.72
C ALA A 483 8.50 -13.05 23.60
N PHE A 484 7.84 -13.28 22.45
CA PHE A 484 7.95 -12.38 21.30
C PHE A 484 7.30 -11.02 21.57
N ASN A 485 6.25 -10.96 22.39
CA ASN A 485 5.63 -9.70 22.80
C ASN A 485 6.62 -8.76 23.51
N VAL A 486 7.48 -9.30 24.38
CA VAL A 486 8.53 -8.49 25.03
C VAL A 486 9.53 -7.99 24.00
N MET A 487 9.96 -8.85 23.08
CA MET A 487 10.94 -8.51 22.05
C MET A 487 10.41 -7.43 21.08
N VAL A 488 9.14 -7.53 20.68
CA VAL A 488 8.47 -6.52 19.84
C VAL A 488 8.42 -5.18 20.56
N LEU A 489 8.01 -5.15 21.84
CA LEU A 489 7.94 -3.90 22.58
C LEU A 489 9.33 -3.29 22.84
N ALA A 490 10.36 -4.13 23.05
CA ALA A 490 11.75 -3.71 23.14
C ALA A 490 12.24 -3.05 21.84
N ASN A 491 11.98 -3.68 20.70
CA ASN A 491 12.30 -3.13 19.37
C ASN A 491 11.56 -1.82 19.10
N MET A 492 10.29 -1.72 19.47
CA MET A 492 9.48 -0.53 19.23
C MET A 492 9.89 0.69 20.07
N ASN A 493 10.22 0.47 21.35
CA ASN A 493 10.25 1.56 22.33
C ASN A 493 11.60 1.76 23.04
N TYR A 494 12.51 0.78 22.99
CA TYR A 494 13.67 0.76 23.88
C TYR A 494 15.02 0.63 23.16
N TRP A 495 15.09 -0.20 22.12
CA TRP A 495 16.32 -0.38 21.37
C TRP A 495 16.61 0.82 20.47
N THR A 496 17.89 1.05 20.23
CA THR A 496 18.42 2.14 19.41
C THR A 496 19.30 1.55 18.30
N PRO A 497 19.69 2.34 17.29
CA PRO A 497 20.47 1.82 16.17
C PRO A 497 21.78 1.11 16.54
N TYR A 498 22.37 1.44 17.68
CA TYR A 498 23.70 0.95 18.11
C TYR A 498 23.65 0.10 19.37
N THR A 499 22.47 -0.43 19.72
CA THR A 499 22.25 -1.21 20.93
C THR A 499 23.22 -2.40 21.03
N THR A 500 23.94 -2.48 22.15
CA THR A 500 24.76 -3.64 22.53
C THR A 500 23.89 -4.77 23.10
N PHE A 501 24.45 -5.96 23.31
CA PHE A 501 23.73 -7.07 23.93
C PHE A 501 23.22 -6.72 25.33
N GLU A 502 24.01 -6.03 26.15
CA GLU A 502 23.63 -5.61 27.51
C GLU A 502 22.56 -4.51 27.48
N GLN A 503 22.70 -3.52 26.60
CA GLN A 503 21.67 -2.47 26.42
C GLN A 503 20.35 -3.07 25.91
N GLY A 504 20.44 -4.07 25.03
CA GLY A 504 19.28 -4.78 24.51
C GLY A 504 18.52 -5.50 25.63
N ALA A 505 19.25 -6.12 26.56
CA ALA A 505 18.69 -6.75 27.75
C ALA A 505 17.97 -5.75 28.66
N CYS A 506 18.50 -4.55 28.84
CA CYS A 506 17.82 -3.49 29.59
C CYS A 506 16.47 -3.12 28.95
N GLY A 507 16.44 -3.00 27.62
CA GLY A 507 15.20 -2.73 26.88
C GLY A 507 14.16 -3.85 27.03
N ILE A 508 14.60 -5.10 27.04
CA ILE A 508 13.73 -6.27 27.26
C ILE A 508 13.14 -6.25 28.68
N LEU A 509 13.95 -5.96 29.70
CA LEU A 509 13.48 -5.88 31.09
C LEU A 509 12.44 -4.76 31.26
N GLN A 510 12.70 -3.58 30.69
CA GLN A 510 11.75 -2.47 30.75
C GLN A 510 10.46 -2.75 29.95
N ALA A 511 10.57 -3.41 28.79
CA ALA A 511 9.41 -3.89 28.05
C ALA A 511 8.56 -4.88 28.85
N ALA A 512 9.20 -5.82 29.57
CA ALA A 512 8.50 -6.77 30.41
C ALA A 512 7.74 -6.08 31.56
N LYS A 513 8.35 -5.06 32.17
CA LYS A 513 7.73 -4.24 33.21
C LYS A 513 6.47 -3.52 32.69
N ASP A 514 6.54 -2.92 31.51
CA ASP A 514 5.39 -2.26 30.88
C ASP A 514 4.25 -3.23 30.56
N LEU A 515 4.59 -4.47 30.18
CA LEU A 515 3.63 -5.53 29.91
C LEU A 515 3.09 -6.19 31.19
N GLY A 516 3.63 -5.86 32.36
CA GLY A 516 3.31 -6.51 33.63
C GLY A 516 3.75 -7.97 33.70
N TYR A 517 4.81 -8.35 32.95
CA TYR A 517 5.37 -9.69 32.97
C TYR A 517 6.47 -9.81 34.05
N PRO A 518 6.63 -10.99 34.67
CA PRO A 518 7.68 -11.20 35.66
C PRO A 518 9.06 -11.09 35.00
N GLU A 519 9.95 -10.30 35.59
CA GLU A 519 11.31 -10.13 35.08
C GLU A 519 12.22 -11.34 35.36
N GLN A 520 11.90 -12.12 36.39
CA GLN A 520 12.79 -13.20 36.86
C GLN A 520 13.11 -14.25 35.77
N PRO A 521 12.12 -14.78 35.02
CA PRO A 521 12.40 -15.68 33.88
C PRO A 521 13.31 -15.08 32.81
N ILE A 522 13.19 -13.77 32.56
CA ILE A 522 14.04 -13.04 31.60
C ILE A 522 15.47 -12.96 32.13
N LYS A 523 15.63 -12.58 33.40
CA LYS A 523 16.93 -12.48 34.08
C LYS A 523 17.68 -13.80 34.07
N GLU A 524 16.98 -14.92 34.32
CA GLU A 524 17.54 -16.27 34.26
C GLU A 524 17.98 -16.64 32.84
N SER A 525 17.14 -16.41 31.83
CA SER A 525 17.48 -16.68 30.43
C SER A 525 18.65 -15.82 29.92
N LEU A 526 18.77 -14.55 30.37
CA LEU A 526 19.90 -13.68 30.04
C LEU A 526 21.22 -14.18 30.65
N GLN A 527 21.17 -14.69 31.89
CA GLN A 527 22.35 -15.25 32.55
C GLN A 527 22.86 -16.50 31.84
N GLU A 528 21.97 -17.36 31.33
CA GLU A 528 22.34 -18.57 30.59
C GLU A 528 23.09 -18.30 29.27
N VAL A 529 22.89 -17.12 28.67
CA VAL A 529 23.66 -16.67 27.49
C VAL A 529 24.77 -15.67 27.85
N ALA A 530 25.06 -15.52 29.15
CA ALA A 530 26.02 -14.61 29.77
C ALA A 530 25.94 -13.15 29.31
N ILE A 531 24.73 -12.60 29.18
CA ILE A 531 24.54 -11.16 29.03
C ILE A 531 24.52 -10.52 30.42
N ASN A 532 25.49 -9.64 30.71
CA ASN A 532 25.58 -8.94 32.00
C ASN A 532 24.71 -7.67 32.01
N TYR A 533 23.44 -7.84 32.36
CA TYR A 533 22.49 -6.72 32.48
C TYR A 533 22.68 -5.93 33.79
N GLN A 534 23.28 -6.51 34.83
CA GLN A 534 23.32 -5.93 36.18
C GLN A 534 24.25 -4.72 36.29
N GLU A 535 25.34 -4.71 35.53
CA GLU A 535 26.30 -3.60 35.51
C GLU A 535 25.84 -2.44 34.61
N THR A 536 24.91 -2.69 33.69
CA THR A 536 24.55 -1.76 32.61
C THR A 536 23.17 -1.14 32.77
N CYS A 537 22.20 -1.88 33.30
CA CYS A 537 20.84 -1.39 33.48
C CYS A 537 20.75 -0.58 34.78
N ILE A 538 20.57 0.74 34.68
CA ILE A 538 20.31 1.58 35.86
C ILE A 538 18.95 1.18 36.43
N GLU A 539 18.93 0.51 37.57
CA GLU A 539 17.70 0.26 38.33
C GLU A 539 17.16 1.59 38.89
N GLY A 540 16.16 2.16 38.24
CA GLY A 540 15.33 3.23 38.77
C GLY A 540 15.74 4.66 38.42
N ALA A 541 14.95 5.29 37.56
CA ALA A 541 14.64 6.72 37.61
C ALA A 541 13.11 6.88 37.57
#